data_AF-A0A2E8QJF5-F1
#
_entry.id   AF-A0A2E8QJF5-F1
#
_cell.length_a   1.000
_cell.length_b   1.000
_cell.length_c   1.000
_cell.angle_alpha   90.00
_cell.angle_beta   90.00
_cell.angle_gamma   90.00
#
_symmetry.space_group_name_H-M   'P 1'
#
loop_
_entity.id
_entity.type
_entity.pdbx_description
1 polymer ?
#
loop_
_entity_poly.entity_id
_entity_poly.type
_entity_poly.pdbx_seq_one_letter_code
_entity_poly.pdbx_strand_id
1 'polypeptide(L)'
;MDWKQILAAGGMSGAIIAILMLLLLATGDIFFELFETAVLSFLSIILIAPFLTRKIWQEKLNARPSLLHLIPVSFLTFFIPVLGASFGGPSLGVLSYWLMLPVFAAFGGVFWSLPFAGWNHYNSTRGP
;
A
#
# COMPACT_ATOMS: atom_id res chain seq x y z
N MET A 1 -18.59 -1.32 7.48
CA MET A 1 -17.71 -1.89 6.44
C MET A 1 -17.47 -3.34 6.81
N ASP A 2 -17.60 -4.27 5.87
CA ASP A 2 -17.37 -5.69 6.15
C ASP A 2 -15.86 -6.01 6.20
N TRP A 3 -15.47 -7.09 6.88
CA TRP A 3 -14.07 -7.53 6.98
C TRP A 3 -13.46 -7.79 5.60
N LYS A 4 -14.26 -8.27 4.63
CA LYS A 4 -13.83 -8.43 3.24
C LYS A 4 -13.41 -7.11 2.59
N GLN A 5 -14.16 -6.04 2.88
CA GLN A 5 -13.85 -4.70 2.37
C GLN A 5 -12.60 -4.13 3.04
N ILE A 6 -12.32 -4.46 4.30
CA ILE A 6 -11.07 -4.09 4.99
C ILE A 6 -9.87 -4.72 4.27
N LEU A 7 -9.94 -6.03 3.98
CA LEU A 7 -8.86 -6.72 3.26
C LEU A 7 -8.66 -6.15 1.85
N ALA A 8 -9.75 -5.94 1.11
CA ALA A 8 -9.69 -5.41 -0.25
C ALA A 8 -9.14 -3.98 -0.30
N ALA A 9 -9.51 -3.12 0.67
CA ALA A 9 -8.95 -1.77 0.79
C ALA A 9 -7.45 -1.81 1.14
N GLY A 10 -7.03 -2.72 2.01
CA GLY A 10 -5.63 -2.98 2.29
C GLY A 10 -4.83 -3.37 1.04
N GLY A 11 -5.33 -4.34 0.28
CA GLY A 11 -4.70 -4.78 -0.97
C GLY A 11 -4.61 -3.67 -2.02
N MET A 12 -5.67 -2.88 -2.19
CA MET A 12 -5.66 -1.72 -3.06
C MET A 12 -4.62 -0.68 -2.64
N SER A 13 -4.52 -0.40 -1.32
CA SER A 13 -3.51 0.51 -0.79
C SER A 13 -2.10 0.01 -1.09
N GLY A 14 -1.85 -1.28 -0.89
CA GLY A 14 -0.59 -1.93 -1.25
C GLY A 14 -0.23 -1.79 -2.74
N ALA A 15 -1.18 -2.06 -3.64
CA ALA A 15 -0.96 -1.88 -5.08
C ALA A 15 -0.61 -0.43 -5.44
N ILE A 16 -1.31 0.56 -4.84
CA ILE A 16 -1.04 1.98 -5.06
C ILE A 16 0.38 2.36 -4.58
N ILE A 17 0.83 1.85 -3.43
CA ILE A 17 2.19 2.07 -2.92
C ILE A 17 3.23 1.64 -3.95
N ALA A 18 3.10 0.42 -4.49
CA ALA A 18 4.02 -0.09 -5.50
C ALA A 18 3.97 0.72 -6.80
N ILE A 19 2.78 1.13 -7.26
CA ILE A 19 2.66 1.96 -8.46
C ILE A 19 3.38 3.31 -8.26
N LEU A 20 3.18 3.96 -7.12
CA LEU A 20 3.86 5.21 -6.80
C LEU A 20 5.37 5.02 -6.67
N MET A 21 5.82 3.90 -6.11
CA MET A 21 7.24 3.55 -6.06
C MET A 21 7.84 3.35 -7.46
N LEU A 22 7.13 2.66 -8.36
CA LEU A 22 7.57 2.50 -9.75
C LEU A 22 7.66 3.84 -10.48
N LEU A 23 6.69 4.74 -10.26
CA LEU A 23 6.73 6.10 -10.81
C LEU A 23 7.92 6.89 -10.27
N LEU A 24 8.23 6.76 -8.97
CA LEU A 24 9.41 7.36 -8.36
C LEU A 24 10.72 6.79 -8.91
N LEU A 25 10.78 5.48 -9.18
CA LEU A 25 11.96 4.86 -9.79
C LEU A 25 12.12 5.30 -11.26
N ALA A 26 11.02 5.52 -11.98
CA ALA A 26 11.03 5.97 -13.36
C ALA A 26 11.48 7.43 -13.54
N THR A 27 11.40 8.27 -12.51
CA THR A 27 11.94 9.64 -12.53
C THR A 27 13.46 9.69 -12.37
N GLY A 28 14.12 8.53 -12.18
CA GLY A 28 15.58 8.41 -12.12
C GLY A 28 16.16 9.09 -10.89
N ASP A 29 17.38 9.61 -11.02
CA ASP A 29 18.18 10.07 -9.88
C ASP A 29 17.66 11.37 -9.22
N ILE A 30 16.73 12.09 -9.85
CA ILE A 30 16.21 13.40 -9.39
C ILE A 30 15.79 13.36 -7.91
N PHE A 31 15.16 12.28 -7.47
CA PHE A 31 14.68 12.14 -6.09
C PHE A 31 15.65 11.39 -5.17
N PHE A 32 16.66 10.72 -5.73
CA PHE A 32 17.63 9.89 -5.02
C PHE A 32 19.01 10.53 -4.86
N GLU A 33 19.26 11.69 -5.49
CA GLU A 33 20.50 12.46 -5.34
C GLU A 33 20.77 12.87 -3.89
N LEU A 34 19.72 13.23 -3.14
CA LEU A 34 19.80 13.63 -1.74
C LEU A 34 19.05 12.63 -0.85
N PHE A 35 19.65 12.30 0.30
CA PHE A 35 19.02 11.41 1.28
C PHE A 35 17.67 11.97 1.75
N GLU A 36 17.59 13.28 1.98
CA GLU A 36 16.38 13.95 2.46
C GLU A 36 15.22 13.85 1.45
N THR A 37 15.51 14.03 0.15
CA THR A 37 14.49 13.93 -0.91
C THR A 37 14.00 12.50 -1.09
N ALA A 38 14.88 11.51 -0.90
CA ALA A 38 14.50 10.10 -0.93
C ALA A 38 13.56 9.76 0.23
N VAL A 39 13.92 10.17 1.47
CA VAL A 39 13.09 9.95 2.66
C VAL A 39 11.73 10.64 2.54
N LEU A 40 11.70 11.91 2.09
CA LEU A 40 10.44 12.63 1.86
C LEU A 40 9.57 11.96 0.80
N SER A 41 10.16 11.44 -0.27
CA SER A 41 9.45 10.69 -1.30
C SER A 41 8.81 9.42 -0.74
N PHE A 42 9.55 8.65 0.06
CA PHE A 42 9.04 7.44 0.71
C PHE A 42 7.91 7.74 1.69
N LEU A 43 8.08 8.73 2.55
CA LEU A 43 7.02 9.17 3.47
C LEU A 43 5.77 9.65 2.71
N SER A 44 5.97 10.37 1.59
CA SER A 44 4.87 10.80 0.73
C SER A 44 4.12 9.62 0.14
N ILE A 45 4.81 8.59 -0.37
CA ILE A 45 4.17 7.38 -0.89
C ILE A 45 3.34 6.67 0.20
N ILE A 46 3.94 6.48 1.38
CA ILE A 46 3.29 5.81 2.52
C ILE A 46 2.01 6.55 2.92
N LEU A 47 1.99 7.88 2.87
CA LEU A 47 0.83 8.68 3.26
C LEU A 47 -0.18 8.86 2.12
N ILE A 48 0.26 9.14 0.89
CA ILE A 48 -0.64 9.36 -0.26
C ILE A 48 -1.49 8.12 -0.53
N ALA A 49 -0.90 6.93 -0.48
CA ALA A 49 -1.62 5.69 -0.79
C ALA A 49 -2.90 5.48 0.04
N PRO A 50 -2.89 5.51 1.39
CA PRO A 50 -4.09 5.31 2.19
C PRO A 50 -5.16 6.41 1.99
N PHE A 51 -4.76 7.67 1.78
CA PHE A 51 -5.71 8.75 1.45
C PHE A 51 -6.35 8.53 0.08
N LEU A 52 -5.56 8.14 -0.91
CA LEU A 52 -6.05 7.86 -2.26
C LEU A 52 -6.98 6.65 -2.29
N THR A 53 -6.61 5.56 -1.61
CA THR A 53 -7.48 4.39 -1.43
C THR A 53 -8.81 4.79 -0.83
N ARG A 54 -8.80 5.56 0.27
CA ARG A 54 -10.03 6.03 0.93
C ARG A 54 -10.89 6.85 -0.03
N LYS A 55 -10.30 7.79 -0.75
CA LYS A 55 -11.01 8.64 -1.72
C LYS A 55 -11.68 7.81 -2.80
N ILE A 56 -10.95 6.89 -3.44
CA ILE A 56 -11.50 6.04 -4.51
C ILE A 56 -12.63 5.16 -3.96
N TRP A 57 -12.47 4.62 -2.76
CA TRP A 57 -13.49 3.78 -2.13
C TRP A 57 -14.78 4.55 -1.83
N GLN A 58 -14.66 5.80 -1.37
CA GLN A 58 -15.80 6.66 -1.13
C GLN A 58 -16.54 7.01 -2.42
N GLU A 59 -15.79 7.35 -3.48
CA GLU A 59 -16.37 7.76 -4.77
C GLU A 59 -16.96 6.60 -5.57
N LYS A 60 -16.33 5.42 -5.54
CA LYS A 60 -16.68 4.28 -6.41
C LYS A 60 -17.49 3.19 -5.73
N LEU A 61 -17.31 3.01 -4.41
CA LEU A 61 -17.86 1.86 -3.68
C LEU A 61 -18.77 2.29 -2.52
N ASN A 62 -19.04 3.58 -2.38
CA ASN A 62 -19.88 4.17 -1.32
C ASN A 62 -19.55 3.66 0.09
N ALA A 63 -18.26 3.36 0.34
CA ALA A 63 -17.76 2.88 1.61
C ALA A 63 -16.53 3.69 2.01
N ARG A 64 -16.31 3.85 3.32
CA ARG A 64 -15.26 4.72 3.86
C ARG A 64 -14.28 3.91 4.72
N PRO A 65 -13.20 3.39 4.12
CA PRO A 65 -12.11 2.77 4.86
C PRO A 65 -11.56 3.70 5.94
N SER A 66 -11.16 3.11 7.07
CA SER A 66 -10.56 3.84 8.19
C SER A 66 -9.10 4.12 7.90
N LEU A 67 -8.68 5.39 8.02
CA LEU A 67 -7.26 5.74 7.92
C LEU A 67 -6.44 5.19 9.09
N LEU A 68 -7.07 4.96 10.26
CA LEU A 68 -6.41 4.33 11.40
C LEU A 68 -5.96 2.90 11.11
N HIS A 69 -6.58 2.25 10.12
CA HIS A 69 -6.18 0.93 9.61
C HIS A 69 -5.23 1.08 8.43
N LEU A 70 -5.59 1.89 7.42
CA LEU A 70 -4.84 1.97 6.18
C LEU A 70 -3.43 2.56 6.35
N ILE A 71 -3.22 3.51 7.27
CA ILE A 71 -1.89 4.10 7.49
C ILE A 71 -0.89 3.06 8.01
N PRO A 72 -1.15 2.34 9.13
CA PRO A 72 -0.26 1.26 9.59
C PRO A 72 0.00 0.19 8.52
N VAL A 73 -1.04 -0.22 7.78
CA VAL A 73 -0.91 -1.19 6.69
C VAL A 73 -0.01 -0.67 5.58
N SER A 74 -0.15 0.61 5.22
CA SER A 74 0.70 1.26 4.23
C SER A 74 2.16 1.28 4.66
N PHE A 75 2.45 1.63 5.92
CA PHE A 75 3.81 1.57 6.48
C PHE A 75 4.42 0.16 6.36
N LEU A 76 3.71 -0.86 6.84
CA LEU A 76 4.22 -2.24 6.84
C LEU A 76 4.39 -2.79 5.41
N THR A 77 3.48 -2.43 4.51
CA THR A 77 3.55 -2.82 3.08
C THR A 77 4.68 -2.10 2.36
N PHE A 78 4.94 -0.84 2.69
CA PHE A 78 6.05 -0.13 2.09
C PHE A 78 7.39 -0.76 2.50
N PHE A 79 7.64 -0.97 3.79
CA PHE A 79 8.95 -1.42 4.26
C PHE A 79 9.30 -2.87 3.89
N ILE A 80 8.33 -3.78 3.95
CA ILE A 80 8.62 -5.21 3.79
C ILE A 80 8.49 -5.62 2.31
N PRO A 81 7.31 -5.59 1.68
CA PRO A 81 7.18 -6.05 0.31
C PRO A 81 7.64 -5.06 -0.77
N VAL A 82 7.61 -3.74 -0.54
CA VAL A 82 7.97 -2.77 -1.60
C VAL A 82 9.44 -2.37 -1.54
N LEU A 83 9.91 -1.90 -0.39
CA LEU A 83 11.27 -1.43 -0.21
C LEU A 83 12.27 -2.58 -0.30
N GLY A 84 11.98 -3.72 0.36
CA GLY A 84 12.81 -4.92 0.25
C GLY A 84 12.97 -5.42 -1.20
N ALA A 85 11.88 -5.48 -1.96
CA ALA A 85 11.92 -5.88 -3.36
C ALA A 85 12.60 -4.83 -4.27
N SER A 86 12.59 -3.55 -3.90
CA SER A 86 13.18 -2.49 -4.73
C SER A 86 14.70 -2.38 -4.54
N PHE A 87 15.24 -2.54 -3.32
CA PHE A 87 16.69 -2.44 -3.06
C PHE A 87 17.50 -3.61 -3.61
N GLY A 88 16.89 -4.78 -3.81
CA GLY A 88 17.52 -5.97 -4.40
C GLY A 88 17.05 -6.30 -5.82
N GLY A 89 16.25 -5.43 -6.43
CA GLY A 89 15.63 -5.67 -7.73
C GLY A 89 16.64 -5.64 -8.90
N PRO A 90 16.35 -6.35 -10.01
CA PRO A 90 17.12 -6.25 -11.25
C PRO A 90 16.98 -4.85 -11.87
N SER A 91 17.71 -4.56 -12.96
CA SER A 91 17.55 -3.29 -13.67
C SER A 91 16.08 -3.04 -14.09
N LEU A 92 15.68 -1.77 -14.20
CA LEU A 92 14.32 -1.37 -14.62
C LEU A 92 13.92 -1.91 -16.01
N GLY A 93 14.90 -2.34 -16.82
CA GLY A 93 14.67 -3.03 -18.10
C GLY A 93 14.06 -4.44 -17.96
N VAL A 94 14.09 -5.05 -16.79
CA VAL A 94 13.45 -6.36 -16.53
C VAL A 94 11.98 -6.16 -16.17
N LEU A 95 11.18 -5.83 -17.18
CA LEU A 95 9.78 -5.45 -17.02
C LEU A 95 8.95 -6.50 -16.28
N SER A 96 9.24 -7.79 -16.47
CA SER A 96 8.55 -8.90 -15.81
C SER A 96 8.63 -8.86 -14.29
N TYR A 97 9.76 -8.39 -13.73
CA TYR A 97 9.94 -8.24 -12.29
C TYR A 97 9.10 -7.08 -11.75
N TRP A 98 9.21 -5.92 -12.39
CA TRP A 98 8.58 -4.69 -11.93
C TRP A 98 7.05 -4.71 -12.07
N LEU A 99 6.50 -5.44 -13.05
CA LEU A 99 5.07 -5.70 -13.18
C LEU A 99 4.50 -6.57 -12.05
N MET A 100 5.33 -7.38 -11.39
CA MET A 100 4.90 -8.21 -10.25
C MET A 100 4.89 -7.42 -8.93
N LEU A 101 5.61 -6.30 -8.84
CA LEU A 101 5.72 -5.52 -7.61
C LEU A 101 4.34 -5.05 -7.08
N PRO A 102 3.40 -4.53 -7.89
CA PRO A 102 2.05 -4.21 -7.42
C PRO A 102 1.26 -5.40 -6.91
N VAL A 103 1.48 -6.59 -7.48
CA VAL A 103 0.83 -7.83 -7.04
C VAL A 103 1.33 -8.23 -5.66
N PHE A 104 2.65 -8.24 -5.44
CA PHE A 104 3.23 -8.53 -4.12
C PHE A 104 2.85 -7.50 -3.07
N ALA A 105 2.84 -6.22 -3.43
CA ALA A 105 2.41 -5.18 -2.52
C ALA A 105 0.92 -5.28 -2.19
N ALA A 106 0.07 -5.69 -3.14
CA ALA A 106 -1.33 -5.98 -2.86
C ALA A 106 -1.48 -7.13 -1.85
N PHE A 107 -0.74 -8.23 -2.01
CA PHE A 107 -0.71 -9.31 -1.02
C PHE A 107 -0.22 -8.83 0.35
N GLY A 108 0.81 -8.00 0.38
CA GLY A 108 1.27 -7.35 1.61
C GLY A 108 0.17 -6.54 2.29
N GLY A 109 -0.52 -5.69 1.52
CA GLY A 109 -1.63 -4.89 2.02
C GLY A 109 -2.78 -5.72 2.58
N VAL A 110 -3.11 -6.85 1.94
CA VAL A 110 -4.09 -7.81 2.46
C VAL A 110 -3.58 -8.45 3.76
N PHE A 111 -2.34 -8.95 3.76
CA PHE A 111 -1.74 -9.63 4.90
C PHE A 111 -1.72 -8.74 6.15
N TRP A 112 -1.24 -7.50 6.03
CA TRP A 112 -1.19 -6.56 7.15
C TRP A 112 -2.57 -6.06 7.58
N SER A 113 -3.61 -6.27 6.77
CA SER A 113 -4.99 -5.95 7.11
C SER A 113 -5.69 -7.05 7.93
N LEU A 114 -5.08 -8.24 8.05
CA LEU A 114 -5.68 -9.38 8.77
C LEU A 114 -6.07 -9.07 10.23
N PRO A 115 -5.25 -8.38 11.06
CA PRO A 115 -5.63 -8.07 12.43
C PRO A 115 -6.90 -7.20 12.51
N PHE A 116 -7.03 -6.23 11.61
CA PHE A 116 -8.17 -5.31 11.55
C PHE A 116 -9.43 -6.01 11.02
N ALA A 117 -9.28 -6.83 9.97
CA ALA A 117 -10.37 -7.61 9.41
C ALA A 117 -10.88 -8.65 10.42
N GLY A 118 -9.98 -9.35 11.10
CA GLY A 118 -10.30 -10.32 12.15
C GLY A 118 -11.02 -9.68 13.33
N TRP A 119 -10.55 -8.52 13.80
CA TRP A 119 -11.21 -7.76 14.86
C TRP A 119 -12.62 -7.32 14.46
N ASN A 120 -12.80 -6.80 13.24
CA ASN A 120 -14.11 -6.42 12.73
C ASN A 120 -15.06 -7.62 12.64
N HIS A 121 -14.60 -8.75 12.08
CA HIS A 121 -15.40 -9.96 11.98
C HIS A 121 -15.83 -10.49 13.36
N TYR A 122 -14.90 -10.52 14.31
CA TYR A 122 -15.18 -10.95 15.68
C TYR A 122 -16.25 -10.09 16.35
N ASN A 123 -16.13 -8.76 16.27
CA ASN A 123 -17.11 -7.84 16.87
C ASN A 123 -18.48 -7.92 16.20
N SER A 124 -18.55 -8.03 14.87
CA SER A 124 -19.82 -8.16 14.16
C SER A 124 -20.55 -9.48 14.45
N THR A 125 -19.86 -10.51 14.94
CA THR A 125 -20.46 -11.81 15.26
C THR A 125 -20.92 -11.89 16.73
N ARG A 126 -20.44 -10.99 17.60
CA ARG A 126 -20.70 -11.01 19.05
C ARG A 126 -21.41 -9.77 19.59
N GLY A 127 -21.51 -8.69 18.82
CA GLY A 127 -22.27 -7.50 19.17
C GLY A 127 -23.69 -7.52 18.59
N PRO A 128 -24.75 -7.61 19.41
CA PRO A 128 -26.07 -7.08 19.06
C PRO A 128 -26.07 -5.54 19.00
#